data_AF-A0A3D1CTZ8-F1
#
_entry.id   AF-A0A3D1CTZ8-F1
#
_cell.length_a   1.000
_cell.length_b   1.000
_cell.length_c   1.000
_cell.angle_alpha   90.00
_cell.angle_beta   90.00
_cell.angle_gamma   90.00
#
_symmetry.space_group_name_H-M   'P 1'
#
loop_
_entity.id
_entity.type
_entity.pdbx_description
1 polymer ?
#
loop_
_entity_poly.entity_id
_entity_poly.type
_entity_poly.pdbx_seq_one_letter_code
_entity_poly.pdbx_strand_id
1 'polypeptide(L)'
;ADYTYAHWGETLELRNIAAFAWIVTKKIYQKLGGFDERFGKGLFEDDDYCFRVKKAGLSIFCAEDVFIHHYGGASTNWGSPEFQALFNKNKAEFEKKWQTKWIPHQYRKK
;
A
#
# COMPACT_ATOMS: atom_id res chain seq x y z
N ALA A 1 8.15 -21.92 -7.28
CA ALA A 1 6.85 -22.61 -7.26
C ALA A 1 6.61 -23.29 -5.92
N ASP A 2 7.67 -23.83 -5.29
CA ASP A 2 7.57 -24.54 -4.01
C ASP A 2 6.91 -23.72 -2.89
N TYR A 3 7.22 -22.43 -2.77
CA TYR A 3 6.58 -21.55 -1.79
C TYR A 3 5.05 -21.44 -2.02
N THR A 4 4.65 -21.01 -3.20
CA THR A 4 3.22 -20.79 -3.52
C THR A 4 2.39 -22.07 -3.41
N TYR A 5 2.95 -23.23 -3.77
CA TYR A 5 2.26 -24.51 -3.59
C TYR A 5 2.17 -24.93 -2.12
N ALA A 6 3.23 -24.70 -1.33
CA ALA A 6 3.22 -25.02 0.09
C ALA A 6 2.22 -24.19 0.90
N HIS A 7 1.89 -22.98 0.43
CA HIS A 7 0.99 -22.03 1.09
C HIS A 7 -0.37 -21.90 0.39
N TRP A 8 -0.83 -22.94 -0.30
CA TRP A 8 -2.10 -22.93 -1.04
C TRP A 8 -3.29 -22.50 -0.17
N GLY A 9 -3.99 -21.44 -0.56
CA GLY A 9 -5.13 -20.89 0.17
C GLY A 9 -4.79 -20.13 1.46
N GLU A 10 -3.51 -20.00 1.81
CA GLU A 10 -3.09 -19.21 2.97
C GLU A 10 -3.14 -17.71 2.67
N THR A 11 -3.44 -16.93 3.72
CA THR A 11 -3.46 -15.48 3.65
C THR A 11 -2.75 -14.88 4.85
N LEU A 12 -2.08 -13.76 4.62
CA LEU A 12 -1.50 -12.94 5.67
C LEU A 12 -2.28 -11.64 5.80
N GLU A 13 -2.87 -11.39 6.97
CA GLU A 13 -3.46 -10.09 7.26
C GLU A 13 -2.39 -9.02 7.43
N LEU A 14 -2.59 -7.89 6.77
CA LEU A 14 -1.67 -6.76 6.78
C LEU A 14 -2.34 -5.49 7.31
N ARG A 15 -1.51 -4.59 7.84
CA ARG A 15 -1.91 -3.21 8.14
C ARG A 15 -1.99 -2.37 6.86
N ASN A 16 -1.01 -2.55 5.99
CA ASN A 16 -0.82 -1.85 4.73
C ASN A 16 -0.11 -2.78 3.75
N ILE A 17 -0.27 -2.52 2.47
CA ILE A 17 0.39 -3.22 1.37
C ILE A 17 0.74 -2.15 0.31
N ALA A 18 1.63 -2.45 -0.63
CA ALA A 18 2.02 -1.51 -1.70
C ALA A 18 1.17 -1.74 -2.95
N ALA A 19 0.64 -0.67 -3.57
CA ALA A 19 -0.42 -0.75 -4.59
C ALA A 19 0.00 -1.18 -6.01
N PHE A 20 1.07 -1.96 -6.15
CA PHE A 20 1.52 -2.42 -7.46
C PHE A 20 0.65 -3.52 -8.07
N ALA A 21 0.02 -4.37 -7.25
CA ALA A 21 -0.86 -5.43 -7.73
C ALA A 21 -1.89 -5.85 -6.68
N TRP A 22 -3.06 -5.20 -6.70
CA TRP A 22 -4.18 -5.53 -5.82
C TRP A 22 -5.44 -5.89 -6.59
N ILE A 23 -6.33 -6.57 -5.88
CA ILE A 23 -7.72 -6.77 -6.30
C ILE A 23 -8.61 -6.19 -5.22
N VAL A 24 -9.58 -5.37 -5.62
CA VAL A 24 -10.65 -4.87 -4.76
C VAL A 24 -11.98 -5.18 -5.40
N THR A 25 -13.00 -5.48 -4.59
CA THR A 25 -14.33 -5.70 -5.15
C THR A 25 -14.91 -4.38 -5.64
N LYS A 26 -15.76 -4.42 -6.69
CA LYS A 26 -16.48 -3.24 -7.18
C LYS A 26 -17.26 -2.53 -6.05
N LYS A 27 -17.86 -3.30 -5.14
CA LYS A 27 -18.57 -2.76 -3.96
C LYS A 27 -17.65 -1.95 -3.05
N ILE A 28 -16.45 -2.46 -2.75
CA ILE A 28 -15.46 -1.74 -1.95
C ILE A 28 -15.00 -0.48 -2.69
N TYR A 29 -14.69 -0.59 -3.98
CA TYR A 29 -14.28 0.55 -4.79
C TYR A 29 -15.35 1.65 -4.86
N GLN A 30 -16.62 1.29 -5.06
CA GLN A 30 -17.74 2.24 -5.05
C GLN A 30 -17.94 2.91 -3.69
N LYS A 31 -17.66 2.19 -2.59
CA LYS A 31 -17.78 2.74 -1.23
C LYS A 31 -16.63 3.68 -0.88
N LEU A 32 -15.40 3.32 -1.25
CA LEU A 32 -14.19 4.04 -0.81
C LEU A 32 -13.67 5.04 -1.84
N GLY A 33 -14.03 4.88 -3.12
CA GLY A 33 -13.47 5.64 -4.24
C GLY A 33 -12.10 5.12 -4.68
N GLY A 34 -11.42 5.90 -5.51
CA GLY A 34 -10.06 5.65 -5.97
C GLY A 34 -8.98 6.12 -4.99
N PHE A 35 -7.76 6.28 -5.50
CA PHE A 35 -6.67 6.92 -4.77
C PHE A 35 -6.94 8.41 -4.57
N ASP A 36 -6.33 8.97 -3.54
CA ASP A 36 -6.47 10.38 -3.22
C ASP A 36 -5.47 11.20 -4.03
N GLU A 37 -5.98 12.03 -4.94
CA GLU A 37 -5.16 12.80 -5.88
C GLU A 37 -4.23 13.82 -5.20
N ARG A 38 -4.44 14.13 -3.91
CA ARG A 38 -3.55 15.00 -3.12
C ARG A 38 -2.09 14.52 -3.11
N PHE A 39 -1.86 13.22 -3.23
CA PHE A 39 -0.51 12.63 -3.25
C PHE A 39 0.19 12.75 -4.62
N GLY A 40 -0.53 13.19 -5.65
CA GLY A 40 0.04 13.60 -6.93
C GLY A 40 0.84 12.49 -7.63
N LYS A 41 2.17 12.64 -7.67
CA LYS A 41 3.09 11.74 -8.39
C LYS A 41 3.32 10.39 -7.70
N GLY A 42 2.65 10.12 -6.59
CA GLY A 42 2.76 8.90 -5.80
C GLY A 42 3.43 9.12 -4.44
N LEU A 43 3.59 8.04 -3.68
CA LEU A 43 3.91 7.98 -2.26
C LEU A 43 2.72 8.40 -1.39
N PHE A 44 2.32 7.51 -0.48
CA PHE A 44 1.24 7.66 0.52
C PHE A 44 -0.20 7.51 0.00
N GLU A 45 -0.43 7.39 -1.31
CA GLU A 45 -1.76 7.12 -1.85
C GLU A 45 -2.31 5.75 -1.46
N ASP A 46 -1.41 4.76 -1.37
CA ASP A 46 -1.68 3.40 -0.95
C ASP A 46 -1.79 3.28 0.56
N ASP A 47 -0.93 3.95 1.33
CA ASP A 47 -1.08 4.13 2.79
C ASP A 47 -2.46 4.73 3.14
N ASP A 48 -2.88 5.77 2.42
CA ASP A 48 -4.18 6.39 2.59
C ASP A 48 -5.33 5.44 2.28
N TYR A 49 -5.23 4.70 1.17
CA TYR A 49 -6.24 3.73 0.78
C TYR A 49 -6.37 2.62 1.83
N CYS A 50 -5.24 2.06 2.29
CA CYS A 50 -5.22 1.05 3.35
C CYS A 50 -5.85 1.60 4.65
N PHE A 51 -5.56 2.86 5.00
CA PHE A 51 -6.15 3.49 6.17
C PHE A 51 -7.68 3.64 6.04
N ARG A 52 -8.18 4.04 4.85
CA ARG A 52 -9.62 4.09 4.55
C ARG A 52 -10.28 2.73 4.64
N VAL A 53 -9.65 1.68 4.09
CA VAL A 53 -10.14 0.30 4.17
C VAL A 53 -10.31 -0.11 5.63
N LYS A 54 -9.28 0.08 6.48
CA LYS A 54 -9.34 -0.28 7.90
C LYS A 54 -10.37 0.57 8.67
N LYS A 55 -10.46 1.88 8.42
CA LYS A 55 -11.50 2.75 9.00
C LYS A 55 -12.92 2.36 8.61
N ALA A 56 -13.11 1.73 7.45
CA ALA A 56 -14.39 1.22 6.99
C ALA A 56 -14.75 -0.16 7.56
N GLY A 57 -13.94 -0.70 8.50
CA GLY A 57 -14.14 -2.01 9.12
C GLY A 57 -13.78 -3.19 8.21
N LEU A 58 -12.93 -2.96 7.20
CA LEU A 58 -12.50 -3.98 6.24
C LEU A 58 -11.06 -4.40 6.53
N SER A 59 -10.70 -5.61 6.12
CA SER A 59 -9.35 -6.17 6.25
C SER A 59 -8.60 -6.15 4.92
N ILE A 60 -7.27 -6.25 5.04
CA ILE A 60 -6.32 -6.25 3.93
C ILE A 60 -5.53 -7.54 4.06
N PHE A 61 -5.46 -8.33 3.00
CA PHE A 61 -4.78 -9.61 3.00
C PHE A 61 -3.80 -9.71 1.82
N CYS A 62 -2.67 -10.36 2.06
CA CYS A 62 -1.77 -10.86 1.03
C CYS A 62 -2.09 -12.34 0.81
N ALA A 63 -2.28 -12.76 -0.45
CA ALA A 63 -2.42 -14.17 -0.80
C ALA A 63 -1.01 -14.80 -0.88
N GLU A 64 -0.77 -15.85 -0.11
CA GLU A 64 0.56 -16.50 -0.02
C GLU A 64 0.79 -17.53 -1.15
N ASP A 65 -0.25 -17.87 -1.89
CA ASP A 65 -0.25 -18.79 -3.01
C ASP A 65 -0.11 -18.10 -4.38
N VAL A 66 0.10 -16.78 -4.39
CA VAL A 66 0.27 -15.98 -5.60
C VAL A 66 1.66 -15.36 -5.67
N PHE A 67 2.38 -15.60 -6.77
CA PHE A 67 3.67 -14.97 -7.04
C PHE A 67 3.54 -13.91 -8.13
N ILE A 68 3.98 -12.67 -7.82
CA ILE A 68 4.00 -11.55 -8.75
C ILE A 68 5.43 -11.00 -8.80
N HIS A 69 6.02 -11.01 -9.99
CA HIS A 69 7.28 -10.32 -10.23
C HIS A 69 7.00 -8.85 -10.54
N HIS A 70 7.56 -7.94 -9.76
CA HIS A 70 7.47 -6.50 -9.99
C HIS A 70 8.87 -5.91 -10.24
N TYR A 71 9.09 -5.40 -11.45
CA TYR A 71 10.30 -4.66 -11.79
C TYR A 71 10.20 -3.23 -11.24
N GLY A 72 10.65 -3.04 -10.00
CA GLY A 72 10.59 -1.74 -9.33
C GLY A 72 11.54 -0.68 -9.93
N GLY A 73 11.37 0.57 -9.51
CA GLY A 73 12.37 1.64 -9.71
C GLY A 73 12.34 2.36 -11.06
N ALA A 74 11.49 1.97 -12.00
CA ALA A 74 11.42 2.63 -13.31
C ALA A 74 10.86 4.08 -13.25
N SER A 75 9.91 4.35 -12.35
CA SER A 75 9.24 5.64 -12.21
C SER A 75 9.76 6.50 -11.04
N THR A 76 10.67 5.97 -10.22
CA THR A 76 11.04 6.56 -8.95
C THR A 76 12.55 6.57 -8.79
N ASN A 77 13.14 7.76 -8.75
CA ASN A 77 14.56 7.95 -8.49
C ASN A 77 14.83 7.85 -6.98
N TRP A 78 14.80 6.63 -6.46
CA TRP A 78 14.94 6.36 -5.03
C TRP A 78 16.19 7.03 -4.44
N GLY A 79 16.00 7.75 -3.34
CA GLY A 79 17.09 8.42 -2.62
C GLY A 79 17.48 9.81 -3.16
N SER A 80 16.91 10.25 -4.29
CA SER A 80 17.16 11.61 -4.80
C SER A 80 16.59 12.70 -3.87
N PRO A 81 17.11 13.94 -3.92
CA PRO A 81 16.54 15.05 -3.17
C PRO A 81 15.07 15.30 -3.49
N GLU A 82 14.67 15.13 -4.75
CA GLU A 82 13.28 15.28 -5.20
C GLU A 82 12.38 14.20 -4.61
N PHE A 83 12.85 12.95 -4.56
CA PHE A 83 12.14 11.86 -3.90
C PHE A 83 11.95 12.16 -2.41
N GLN A 84 13.00 12.58 -1.70
CA GLN A 84 12.90 12.91 -0.28
C GLN A 84 11.96 14.08 -0.02
N ALA A 85 12.00 15.12 -0.87
CA ALA A 85 11.09 16.25 -0.78
C ALA A 85 9.63 15.82 -0.99
N LEU A 86 9.35 14.99 -2.01
CA LEU A 86 8.03 14.45 -2.26
C LEU A 86 7.55 13.56 -1.10
N PHE A 87 8.40 12.67 -0.61
CA PHE A 87 8.11 11.79 0.53
C PHE A 87 7.75 12.61 1.77
N ASN A 88 8.56 13.60 2.15
CA ASN A 88 8.31 14.43 3.33
C ASN A 88 7.04 15.25 3.20
N LYS A 89 6.77 15.81 2.01
CA LYS A 89 5.54 16.53 1.70
C LYS A 89 4.31 15.61 1.87
N ASN A 90 4.31 14.46 1.20
CA ASN A 90 3.17 13.55 1.20
C ASN A 90 2.96 12.90 2.57
N LYS A 91 4.03 12.64 3.32
CA LYS A 91 3.96 12.25 4.73
C LYS A 91 3.21 13.29 5.56
N ALA A 92 3.58 14.57 5.46
CA ALA A 92 2.92 15.63 6.21
C ALA A 92 1.43 15.76 5.84
N GLU A 93 1.08 15.62 4.56
CA GLU A 93 -0.32 15.60 4.11
C GLU A 93 -1.10 14.40 4.67
N PHE A 94 -0.51 13.21 4.69
CA PHE A 94 -1.12 12.02 5.30
C PHE A 94 -1.34 12.23 6.81
N GLU A 95 -0.31 12.66 7.54
CA GLU A 95 -0.38 12.87 9.00
C GLU A 95 -1.40 13.95 9.36
N LYS A 96 -1.47 15.03 8.57
CA LYS A 96 -2.47 16.09 8.70
C LYS A 96 -3.89 15.59 8.41
N LYS A 97 -4.10 14.79 7.36
CA LYS A 97 -5.41 14.24 7.00
C LYS A 97 -5.97 13.36 8.11
N TRP A 98 -5.12 12.50 8.68
CA TRP A 98 -5.55 11.46 9.61
C TRP A 98 -5.31 11.78 11.08
N GLN A 99 -4.66 12.92 11.37
CA GLN A 99 -4.31 13.35 12.74
C GLN A 99 -3.56 12.24 13.51
N THR A 100 -2.66 11.54 12.81
CA THR A 100 -1.85 10.45 13.35
C THR A 100 -0.46 10.49 12.74
N LYS A 101 0.54 9.99 13.47
CA LYS A 101 1.88 9.78 12.90
C LYS A 101 1.88 8.62 11.93
N TRP A 102 2.60 8.78 10.82
CA TRP A 102 2.82 7.68 9.88
C TRP A 102 3.83 6.69 10.48
N ILE A 103 3.51 5.41 10.36
CA ILE A 103 4.34 4.31 10.85
C ILE A 103 5.03 3.68 9.65
N PRO A 104 6.38 3.67 9.60
CA PRO A 104 7.13 3.04 8.53
C PRO A 104 6.72 1.58 8.30
N HIS A 105 6.77 1.17 7.04
CA HIS A 105 6.49 -0.21 6.66
C HIS A 105 7.59 -1.13 7.20
N GLN A 106 7.21 -2.36 7.54
CA GLN A 106 8.14 -3.38 8.01
C GLN A 106 8.15 -4.53 7.02
N TYR A 107 9.33 -5.02 6.70
CA TYR A 107 9.47 -6.25 5.93
C TYR A 107 9.08 -7.45 6.79
N ARG A 108 8.52 -8.47 6.15
CA ARG A 108 8.33 -9.79 6.78
C ARG A 108 9.70 -10.27 7.27
N LYS A 109 9.77 -10.70 8.53
CA LYS A 109 10.96 -11.36 9.05
C LYS A 109 11.16 -12.66 8.28
N LYS A 110 12.41 -12.91 7.86
CA LYS A 110 12.78 -14.16 7.19
C LYS A 110 12.62 -15.34 8.13
#